data_AF-A0A1Q3CTE7-F1
#
_entry.id   AF-A0A1Q3CTE7-F1
#
_cell.length_a   1.000
_cell.length_b   1.000
_cell.length_c   1.000
_cell.angle_alpha   90.00
_cell.angle_beta   90.00
_cell.angle_gamma   90.00
#
_symmetry.space_group_name_H-M   'P 1'
#
loop_
_entity.id
_entity.type
_entity.pdbx_description
1 polymer ?
#
loop_
_entity_poly.entity_id
_entity_poly.type
_entity_poly.pdbx_seq_one_letter_code
_entity_poly.pdbx_strand_id
1 'polypeptide(L)'
;MFFANLESSTTCIAKSFVLGTPISITLDLIAETLGIPNEGITNFSDIGRTEALGVCLEQPNVNPLMNVTSSHLPIASRIILLLVTNTFLPKEGSHTFPSERDLKFVACVKNGTPINLPYLIVNHMLSRPNHTPYPMLLSRIIEAVLASLNIDIPEDEQSVKPSHKQLVNKIGLRVCNLVFEDGEWVKIQGRGREKLREQAPVRAGDDDDEEEEDPQQFEMRPSVGPSSSSSSRPTLESLQARMDLAQADIEFIKGEVHQFREGQASIIQTQADLLQGQANILQMFQNAFPQHPPPS
;
A
#
# COMPACT_ATOMS: atom_id res chain seq x y z
N MET A 1 -1.17 -9.15 -25.30
CA MET A 1 -2.57 -9.58 -25.54
C MET A 1 -3.13 -10.59 -24.52
N PHE A 2 -2.36 -11.12 -23.57
CA PHE A 2 -2.82 -12.16 -22.63
C PHE A 2 -4.14 -11.82 -21.88
N PHE A 3 -4.24 -10.65 -21.25
CA PHE A 3 -5.44 -10.29 -20.48
C PHE A 3 -6.69 -10.01 -21.33
N ALA A 4 -6.52 -9.58 -22.57
CA ALA A 4 -7.63 -9.31 -23.49
C ALA A 4 -8.39 -10.59 -23.89
N ASN A 5 -7.74 -11.76 -23.76
CA ASN A 5 -8.28 -13.06 -24.14
C ASN A 5 -8.60 -13.94 -22.92
N LEU A 6 -8.69 -13.37 -21.73
CA LEU A 6 -8.90 -14.15 -20.50
C LEU A 6 -10.33 -14.70 -20.47
N GLU A 7 -10.50 -16.01 -20.66
CA GLU A 7 -11.80 -16.67 -20.55
C GLU A 7 -12.11 -16.99 -19.08
N SER A 8 -13.33 -16.65 -18.64
CA SER A 8 -13.84 -17.08 -17.34
C SER A 8 -14.23 -18.56 -17.41
N SER A 9 -13.45 -19.42 -16.74
CA SER A 9 -13.81 -20.82 -16.52
C SER A 9 -14.37 -21.01 -15.11
N THR A 10 -15.37 -21.88 -14.96
CA THR A 10 -15.98 -22.24 -13.65
C THR A 10 -15.03 -23.02 -12.75
N THR A 11 -14.02 -23.66 -13.34
CA THR A 11 -12.89 -24.28 -12.65
C THR A 11 -11.77 -23.27 -12.59
N CYS A 12 -11.13 -23.06 -11.42
CA CYS A 12 -10.05 -22.11 -11.15
C CYS A 12 -8.83 -22.29 -12.10
N ILE A 13 -9.02 -21.88 -13.35
CA ILE A 13 -8.15 -22.05 -14.50
C ILE A 13 -8.36 -20.82 -15.36
N ALA A 14 -7.29 -20.06 -15.60
CA ALA A 14 -7.33 -18.90 -16.47
C ALA A 14 -6.81 -19.28 -17.86
N LYS A 15 -7.65 -19.18 -18.89
CA LYS A 15 -7.27 -19.52 -20.27
C LYS A 15 -7.07 -18.26 -21.07
N SER A 16 -6.07 -18.27 -21.96
CA SER A 16 -5.74 -17.17 -22.85
C SER A 16 -4.93 -17.67 -24.06
N PHE A 17 -4.50 -16.74 -24.92
CA PHE A 17 -3.65 -16.99 -26.07
C PHE A 17 -2.43 -16.05 -26.07
N VAL A 18 -1.26 -16.60 -26.38
CA VAL A 18 -0.01 -15.86 -26.61
C VAL A 18 0.62 -16.38 -27.90
N LEU A 19 0.94 -15.50 -28.85
CA LEU A 19 1.48 -15.86 -30.17
C LEU A 19 0.64 -16.94 -30.90
N GLY A 20 -0.69 -16.88 -30.78
CA GLY A 20 -1.60 -17.88 -31.34
C GLY A 20 -1.65 -19.23 -30.60
N THR A 21 -0.83 -19.39 -29.56
CA THR A 21 -0.77 -20.61 -28.74
C THR A 21 -1.71 -20.50 -27.55
N PRO A 22 -2.60 -21.48 -27.32
CA PRO A 22 -3.46 -21.49 -26.14
C PRO A 22 -2.64 -21.75 -24.88
N ILE A 23 -2.80 -20.89 -23.87
CA ILE A 23 -2.19 -21.03 -22.55
C ILE A 23 -3.30 -21.25 -21.53
N SER A 24 -3.12 -22.25 -20.68
CA SER A 24 -3.99 -22.51 -19.52
C SER A 24 -3.20 -22.36 -18.23
N ILE A 25 -3.49 -21.32 -17.46
CA ILE A 25 -2.92 -21.10 -16.13
C ILE A 25 -3.73 -21.91 -15.13
N THR A 26 -3.18 -23.04 -14.71
CA THR A 26 -3.70 -23.88 -13.64
C THR A 26 -3.02 -23.55 -12.31
N LEU A 27 -3.60 -24.03 -11.20
CA LEU A 27 -2.99 -23.90 -9.88
C LEU A 27 -1.62 -24.57 -9.82
N ASP A 28 -1.49 -25.76 -10.39
CA ASP A 28 -0.25 -26.54 -10.38
C ASP A 28 0.84 -25.85 -11.20
N LEU A 29 0.50 -25.23 -12.33
CA LEU A 29 1.45 -24.46 -13.12
C LEU A 29 2.02 -23.26 -12.33
N ILE A 30 1.17 -22.56 -11.57
CA ILE A 30 1.64 -21.47 -10.70
C ILE A 30 2.52 -22.02 -9.57
N ALA A 31 2.09 -23.11 -8.93
CA ALA A 31 2.82 -23.76 -7.85
C ALA A 31 4.22 -24.19 -8.30
N GLU A 32 4.33 -24.83 -9.46
CA GLU A 32 5.58 -25.25 -10.08
C GLU A 32 6.46 -24.05 -10.46
N THR A 33 5.89 -23.03 -11.11
CA THR A 33 6.63 -21.83 -11.53
C THR A 33 7.21 -21.06 -10.33
N LEU A 34 6.47 -21.01 -9.22
CA LEU A 34 6.87 -20.30 -8.00
C LEU A 34 7.66 -21.18 -7.02
N GLY A 35 7.66 -22.51 -7.18
CA GLY A 35 8.28 -23.45 -6.25
C GLY A 35 7.60 -23.48 -4.87
N ILE A 36 6.26 -23.35 -4.83
CA ILE A 36 5.46 -23.28 -3.59
C ILE A 36 4.39 -24.37 -3.57
N PRO A 37 3.90 -24.80 -2.40
CA PRO A 37 2.84 -25.82 -2.34
C PRO A 37 1.48 -25.26 -2.79
N ASN A 38 0.67 -26.11 -3.42
CA ASN A 38 -0.72 -25.86 -3.77
C ASN A 38 -1.66 -26.34 -2.65
N GLU A 39 -1.45 -25.86 -1.43
CA GLU A 39 -2.18 -26.31 -0.23
C GLU A 39 -2.51 -25.14 0.71
N GLY A 40 -3.40 -25.38 1.68
CA GLY A 40 -3.82 -24.38 2.67
C GLY A 40 -5.17 -23.75 2.38
N ILE A 41 -5.51 -22.71 3.14
CA ILE A 41 -6.83 -22.06 3.04
C ILE A 41 -6.97 -21.27 1.74
N THR A 42 -8.16 -21.29 1.17
CA THR A 42 -8.51 -20.67 -0.12
C THR A 42 -9.35 -19.41 0.02
N ASN A 43 -9.85 -19.15 1.23
CA ASN A 43 -10.61 -17.97 1.59
C ASN A 43 -10.31 -17.59 3.06
N PHE A 44 -10.80 -16.43 3.47
CA PHE A 44 -10.58 -15.89 4.83
C PHE A 44 -11.90 -15.66 5.58
N SER A 45 -12.96 -16.42 5.28
CA SER A 45 -14.27 -16.22 5.93
C SER A 45 -14.21 -16.50 7.43
N ASP A 46 -13.40 -17.48 7.82
CA ASP A 46 -13.38 -18.04 9.17
C ASP A 46 -12.61 -17.15 10.16
N ILE A 47 -11.91 -16.15 9.65
CA ILE A 47 -11.13 -15.19 10.45
C ILE A 47 -12.00 -13.97 10.70
N GLY A 48 -12.21 -13.63 11.97
CA GLY A 48 -12.95 -12.43 12.34
C GLY A 48 -12.18 -11.16 11.97
N ARG A 49 -12.86 -10.08 11.60
CA ARG A 49 -12.21 -8.78 11.38
C ARG A 49 -11.44 -8.31 12.63
N THR A 50 -12.06 -8.42 13.80
CA THR A 50 -11.45 -8.05 15.09
C THR A 50 -10.22 -8.88 15.40
N GLU A 51 -10.29 -10.19 15.15
CA GLU A 51 -9.18 -11.12 15.32
C GLU A 51 -8.01 -10.73 14.41
N ALA A 52 -8.27 -10.52 13.13
CA ALA A 52 -7.27 -10.10 12.17
C ALA A 52 -6.61 -8.76 12.58
N LEU A 53 -7.41 -7.79 13.02
CA LEU A 53 -6.91 -6.51 13.52
C LEU A 53 -6.02 -6.70 14.76
N GLY A 54 -6.42 -7.55 15.70
CA GLY A 54 -5.66 -7.79 16.93
C GLY A 54 -4.30 -8.42 16.64
N VAL A 55 -4.27 -9.41 15.75
CA VAL A 55 -3.02 -10.03 15.27
C VAL A 55 -2.15 -9.03 14.51
N CYS A 56 -2.75 -8.23 13.62
CA CYS A 56 -2.03 -7.25 12.82
C CYS A 56 -1.41 -6.14 13.69
N LEU A 57 -2.13 -5.65 14.71
CA LEU A 57 -1.70 -4.58 15.60
C LEU A 57 -0.86 -5.07 16.80
N GLU A 58 -0.81 -6.39 17.02
CA GLU A 58 -0.18 -7.00 18.22
C GLU A 58 -0.85 -6.53 19.52
N GLN A 59 -2.18 -6.38 19.48
CA GLN A 59 -3.00 -5.91 20.59
C GLN A 59 -4.23 -6.80 20.79
N PRO A 60 -4.55 -7.22 22.02
CA PRO A 60 -5.66 -8.14 22.28
C PRO A 60 -7.05 -7.49 22.18
N ASN A 61 -7.17 -6.19 22.49
CA ASN A 61 -8.46 -5.49 22.58
C ASN A 61 -8.51 -4.35 21.56
N VAL A 62 -8.87 -4.67 20.32
CA VAL A 62 -8.99 -3.70 19.23
C VAL A 62 -10.46 -3.39 18.94
N ASN A 63 -10.76 -2.12 18.67
CA ASN A 63 -12.10 -1.72 18.25
C ASN A 63 -12.33 -2.19 16.79
N PRO A 64 -13.32 -3.06 16.51
CA PRO A 64 -13.59 -3.53 15.14
C PRO A 64 -13.94 -2.42 14.14
N LEU A 65 -14.45 -1.29 14.64
CA LEU A 65 -14.85 -0.13 13.83
C LEU A 65 -13.69 0.83 13.53
N MET A 66 -12.50 0.60 14.11
CA MET A 66 -11.34 1.45 13.85
C MET A 66 -10.87 1.29 12.40
N ASN A 67 -10.63 2.42 11.75
CA ASN A 67 -9.92 2.45 10.48
C ASN A 67 -8.41 2.41 10.73
N VAL A 68 -7.77 1.33 10.29
CA VAL A 68 -6.31 1.16 10.39
C VAL A 68 -5.70 1.56 9.05
N THR A 69 -4.72 2.45 9.08
CA THR A 69 -3.83 2.69 7.92
C THR A 69 -2.56 1.85 8.04
N SER A 70 -1.82 1.70 6.95
CA SER A 70 -0.53 1.00 6.97
C SER A 70 0.45 1.56 8.03
N SER A 71 0.41 2.87 8.33
CA SER A 71 1.32 3.53 9.28
C SER A 71 1.05 3.23 10.76
N HIS A 72 -0.13 2.68 11.07
CA HIS A 72 -0.49 2.20 12.41
C HIS A 72 0.07 0.79 12.68
N LEU A 73 0.30 -0.01 11.64
CA LEU A 73 0.77 -1.37 11.79
C LEU A 73 2.21 -1.43 12.32
N PRO A 74 2.55 -2.36 13.22
CA PRO A 74 3.91 -2.75 13.52
C PRO A 74 4.71 -3.08 12.27
N ILE A 75 6.04 -3.00 12.36
CA ILE A 75 6.93 -3.09 11.18
C ILE A 75 6.77 -4.40 10.42
N ALA A 76 6.68 -5.54 11.12
CA ALA A 76 6.48 -6.85 10.52
C ALA A 76 5.13 -6.92 9.77
N SER A 77 4.04 -6.54 10.44
CA SER A 77 2.70 -6.50 9.83
C SER A 77 2.65 -5.57 8.62
N ARG A 78 3.37 -4.43 8.65
CA ARG A 78 3.44 -3.50 7.52
C ARG A 78 4.21 -4.08 6.34
N ILE A 79 5.32 -4.78 6.57
CA ILE A 79 6.10 -5.43 5.51
C ILE A 79 5.25 -6.52 4.85
N ILE A 80 4.59 -7.37 5.65
CA ILE A 80 3.69 -8.40 5.12
C ILE A 80 2.57 -7.74 4.31
N LEU A 81 1.94 -6.68 4.82
CA LEU A 81 0.90 -5.96 4.10
C LEU A 81 1.40 -5.44 2.74
N LEU A 82 2.62 -4.88 2.69
CA LEU A 82 3.21 -4.41 1.44
C LEU A 82 3.39 -5.55 0.44
N LEU A 83 3.87 -6.72 0.88
CA LEU A 83 3.99 -7.91 0.03
C LEU A 83 2.62 -8.39 -0.46
N VAL A 84 1.61 -8.40 0.41
CA VAL A 84 0.24 -8.77 0.05
C VAL A 84 -0.28 -7.84 -1.05
N THR A 85 -0.25 -6.53 -0.84
CA THR A 85 -0.90 -5.57 -1.75
C THR A 85 -0.10 -5.22 -3.00
N ASN A 86 1.18 -5.59 -3.09
CA ASN A 86 2.02 -5.31 -4.26
C ASN A 86 2.41 -6.57 -5.04
N THR A 87 2.42 -7.74 -4.40
CA THR A 87 2.96 -8.97 -5.00
C THR A 87 1.94 -10.09 -5.03
N PHE A 88 1.35 -10.45 -3.88
CA PHE A 88 0.47 -11.64 -3.81
C PHE A 88 -0.94 -11.37 -4.31
N LEU A 89 -1.50 -10.20 -4.01
CA LEU A 89 -2.80 -9.72 -4.45
C LEU A 89 -2.68 -8.23 -4.80
N PRO A 90 -2.00 -7.88 -5.91
CA PRO A 90 -1.74 -6.51 -6.31
C PRO A 90 -3.02 -5.68 -6.34
N LYS A 91 -3.04 -4.63 -5.52
CA LYS A 91 -4.18 -3.70 -5.42
C LYS A 91 -3.99 -2.52 -6.37
N GLU A 92 -5.10 -2.07 -6.94
CA GLU A 92 -5.16 -0.81 -7.70
C GLU A 92 -5.58 0.36 -6.80
N GLY A 93 -5.09 1.55 -7.12
CA GLY A 93 -5.46 2.78 -6.43
C GLY A 93 -4.77 2.95 -5.08
N SER A 94 -5.49 3.43 -4.07
CA SER A 94 -4.87 3.82 -2.80
C SER A 94 -4.39 2.62 -1.97
N HIS A 95 -3.11 2.67 -1.60
CA HIS A 95 -2.47 1.78 -0.61
C HIS A 95 -2.54 2.34 0.82
N THR A 96 -3.27 3.44 1.05
CA THR A 96 -3.34 4.09 2.37
C THR A 96 -4.10 3.23 3.39
N PHE A 97 -5.23 2.66 2.95
CA PHE A 97 -6.09 1.83 3.79
C PHE A 97 -6.07 0.36 3.31
N PRO A 98 -5.55 -0.58 4.13
CA PRO A 98 -5.70 -2.00 3.88
C PRO A 98 -7.18 -2.38 3.91
N SER A 99 -7.59 -3.25 2.99
CA SER A 99 -8.90 -3.87 3.01
C SER A 99 -8.99 -4.92 4.13
N GLU A 100 -10.21 -5.35 4.47
CA GLU A 100 -10.39 -6.44 5.42
C GLU A 100 -9.70 -7.73 4.95
N ARG A 101 -9.74 -8.01 3.64
CA ARG A 101 -9.03 -9.15 3.05
C ARG A 101 -7.52 -9.05 3.27
N ASP A 102 -6.95 -7.86 3.09
CA ASP A 102 -5.51 -7.64 3.28
C ASP A 102 -5.11 -7.89 4.74
N LEU A 103 -5.89 -7.39 5.70
CA LEU A 103 -5.66 -7.60 7.13
C LEU A 103 -5.77 -9.08 7.51
N LYS A 104 -6.77 -9.79 6.98
CA LYS A 104 -6.92 -11.22 7.22
C LYS A 104 -5.76 -12.03 6.65
N PHE A 105 -5.30 -11.67 5.46
CA PHE A 105 -4.10 -12.28 4.87
C PHE A 105 -2.88 -12.08 5.78
N VAL A 106 -2.64 -10.84 6.23
CA VAL A 106 -1.53 -10.53 7.15
C VAL A 106 -1.65 -11.35 8.43
N ALA A 107 -2.85 -11.47 9.01
CA ALA A 107 -3.09 -12.26 10.21
C ALA A 107 -2.76 -13.75 10.01
N CYS A 108 -3.15 -14.34 8.87
CA CYS A 108 -2.79 -15.73 8.54
C CYS A 108 -1.27 -15.93 8.51
N VAL A 109 -0.55 -15.04 7.82
CA VAL A 109 0.91 -15.12 7.72
C VAL A 109 1.55 -15.03 9.11
N LYS A 110 1.08 -14.12 9.96
CA LYS A 110 1.59 -13.96 11.33
C LYS A 110 1.31 -15.16 12.22
N ASN A 111 0.17 -15.82 12.04
CA ASN A 111 -0.21 -17.00 12.80
C ASN A 111 0.38 -18.30 12.23
N GLY A 112 1.09 -18.24 11.09
CA GLY A 112 1.62 -19.43 10.42
C GLY A 112 0.55 -20.30 9.76
N THR A 113 -0.64 -19.75 9.48
CA THR A 113 -1.70 -20.47 8.78
C THR A 113 -1.31 -20.65 7.31
N PRO A 114 -1.23 -21.90 6.78
CA PRO A 114 -0.92 -22.13 5.38
C PRO A 114 -2.00 -21.54 4.45
N ILE A 115 -1.59 -20.76 3.45
CA ILE A 115 -2.47 -20.11 2.48
C ILE A 115 -2.20 -20.70 1.10
N ASN A 116 -3.26 -21.11 0.39
CA ASN A 116 -3.16 -21.55 -1.00
C ASN A 116 -3.00 -20.33 -1.92
N LEU A 117 -1.76 -19.84 -2.03
CA LEU A 117 -1.43 -18.69 -2.85
C LEU A 117 -1.71 -18.91 -4.36
N PRO A 118 -1.42 -20.08 -4.97
CA PRO A 118 -1.81 -20.36 -6.35
C PRO A 118 -3.31 -20.13 -6.60
N TYR A 119 -4.17 -20.64 -5.71
CA TYR A 119 -5.63 -20.47 -5.80
C TYR A 119 -6.03 -19.00 -5.74
N LEU A 120 -5.46 -18.25 -4.80
CA LEU A 120 -5.76 -16.83 -4.64
C LEU A 120 -5.31 -16.00 -5.85
N ILE A 121 -4.16 -16.33 -6.45
CA ILE A 121 -3.63 -15.63 -7.63
C ILE A 121 -4.53 -15.87 -8.86
N VAL A 122 -4.92 -17.11 -9.16
CA VAL A 122 -5.79 -17.42 -10.30
C VAL A 122 -7.15 -16.74 -10.14
N ASN A 123 -7.77 -16.85 -8.96
CA ASN A 123 -9.03 -16.18 -8.70
C ASN A 123 -8.91 -14.66 -8.79
N HIS A 124 -7.78 -14.08 -8.36
CA HIS A 124 -7.55 -12.66 -8.51
C HIS A 124 -7.52 -12.24 -9.99
N MET A 125 -6.80 -12.98 -10.85
CA MET A 125 -6.80 -12.73 -12.30
C MET A 125 -8.21 -12.82 -12.90
N LEU A 126 -8.95 -13.88 -12.59
CA LEU A 126 -10.30 -14.09 -13.12
C LEU A 126 -11.31 -13.06 -12.63
N SER A 127 -11.16 -12.57 -11.40
CA SER A 127 -12.06 -11.55 -10.84
C SER A 127 -11.84 -10.13 -11.39
N ARG A 128 -10.72 -9.89 -12.09
CA ARG A 128 -10.33 -8.57 -12.60
C ARG A 128 -9.82 -8.66 -14.06
N PRO A 129 -10.69 -9.00 -15.02
CA PRO A 129 -10.27 -9.21 -16.42
C PRO A 129 -9.76 -7.94 -17.11
N ASN A 130 -10.16 -6.76 -16.63
CA ASN A 130 -9.73 -5.47 -17.17
C ASN A 130 -8.42 -4.94 -16.55
N HIS A 131 -7.84 -5.70 -15.61
CA HIS A 131 -6.58 -5.37 -14.96
C HIS A 131 -5.48 -6.31 -15.47
N THR A 132 -4.22 -5.85 -15.40
CA THR A 132 -3.05 -6.65 -15.74
C THR A 132 -2.18 -6.95 -14.51
N PRO A 133 -2.72 -7.64 -13.47
CA PRO A 133 -1.93 -7.97 -12.28
C PRO A 133 -0.84 -9.00 -12.62
N TYR A 134 0.21 -9.05 -11.81
CA TYR A 134 1.26 -10.08 -11.91
C TYR A 134 2.09 -10.10 -13.22
N PRO A 135 2.55 -8.96 -13.78
CA PRO A 135 3.32 -8.95 -15.02
C PRO A 135 4.55 -9.88 -14.94
N MET A 136 5.27 -9.88 -13.81
CA MET A 136 6.46 -10.74 -13.63
C MET A 136 6.13 -12.24 -13.58
N LEU A 137 5.03 -12.63 -12.93
CA LEU A 137 4.63 -14.04 -12.89
C LEU A 137 4.20 -14.51 -14.28
N LEU A 138 3.46 -13.67 -15.00
CA LEU A 138 3.01 -14.01 -16.34
C LEU A 138 4.16 -14.14 -17.33
N SER A 139 5.17 -13.26 -17.29
CA SER A 139 6.37 -13.43 -18.10
C SER A 139 7.01 -14.79 -17.85
N ARG A 140 7.19 -15.18 -16.57
CA ARG A 140 7.78 -16.49 -16.22
C ARG A 140 6.93 -17.67 -16.67
N ILE A 141 5.61 -17.58 -16.53
CA ILE A 141 4.69 -18.64 -16.98
C ILE A 141 4.74 -18.76 -18.51
N ILE A 142 4.69 -17.63 -19.23
CA ILE A 142 4.72 -17.60 -20.69
C ILE A 142 6.04 -18.17 -21.19
N GLU A 143 7.18 -17.73 -20.64
CA GLU A 143 8.50 -18.28 -20.97
C GLU A 143 8.55 -19.80 -20.74
N ALA A 144 8.08 -20.28 -19.58
CA ALA A 144 8.07 -21.71 -19.27
C ALA A 144 7.19 -22.52 -20.24
N VAL A 145 5.99 -22.02 -20.56
CA VAL A 145 5.08 -22.69 -21.49
C VAL A 145 5.64 -22.70 -22.90
N LEU A 146 6.13 -21.56 -23.41
CA LEU A 146 6.71 -21.48 -24.75
C LEU A 146 7.97 -22.36 -24.87
N ALA A 147 8.84 -22.37 -23.86
CA ALA A 147 9.99 -23.26 -23.82
C ALA A 147 9.58 -24.74 -23.83
N SER A 148 8.53 -25.13 -23.10
CA SER A 148 8.01 -26.50 -23.11
C SER A 148 7.44 -26.93 -24.47
N LEU A 149 6.99 -25.97 -25.27
CA LEU A 149 6.44 -26.16 -26.61
C LEU A 149 7.48 -25.93 -27.72
N ASN A 150 8.72 -25.59 -27.36
CA ASN A 150 9.82 -25.27 -28.28
C ASN A 150 9.45 -24.15 -29.28
N ILE A 151 8.78 -23.11 -28.77
CA ILE A 151 8.39 -21.90 -29.50
C ILE A 151 9.33 -20.76 -29.08
N ASP A 152 10.06 -20.20 -30.04
CA ASP A 152 10.92 -19.04 -29.79
C ASP A 152 10.10 -17.75 -29.75
N ILE A 153 10.50 -16.85 -28.85
CA ILE A 153 9.99 -15.48 -28.79
C ILE A 153 10.67 -14.69 -29.92
N PRO A 154 9.93 -14.04 -30.82
CA PRO A 154 10.52 -13.32 -31.93
C PRO A 154 11.31 -12.08 -31.45
N GLU A 155 12.41 -11.74 -32.14
CA GLU A 155 13.36 -10.69 -31.70
C GLU A 155 12.77 -9.27 -31.67
N ASP A 156 11.58 -9.05 -32.24
CA ASP A 156 10.89 -7.76 -32.22
C ASP A 156 10.20 -7.49 -30.87
N GLU A 157 10.10 -8.47 -29.97
CA GLU A 157 9.51 -8.27 -28.64
C GLU A 157 10.48 -7.51 -27.71
N GLN A 158 10.18 -6.24 -27.43
CA GLN A 158 11.03 -5.39 -26.59
C GLN A 158 11.00 -5.84 -25.12
N SER A 159 12.15 -6.33 -24.62
CA SER A 159 12.35 -6.56 -23.19
C SER A 159 12.53 -5.21 -22.45
N VAL A 160 11.43 -4.63 -21.97
CA VAL A 160 11.49 -3.43 -21.14
C VAL A 160 11.90 -3.84 -19.72
N LYS A 161 13.08 -3.41 -19.30
CA LYS A 161 13.56 -3.62 -17.93
C LYS A 161 12.58 -2.96 -16.94
N PRO A 162 12.12 -3.67 -15.88
CA PRO A 162 11.21 -3.09 -14.89
C PRO A 162 11.78 -1.80 -14.29
N SER A 163 10.95 -0.77 -14.19
CA SER A 163 11.36 0.48 -13.55
C SER A 163 11.53 0.30 -12.05
N HIS A 164 12.44 1.06 -11.43
CA HIS A 164 12.65 1.05 -9.98
C HIS A 164 11.38 1.37 -9.17
N LYS A 165 10.37 1.99 -9.79
CA LYS A 165 9.06 2.30 -9.21
C LYS A 165 8.14 1.07 -9.07
N GLN A 166 8.37 0.03 -9.86
CA GLN A 166 7.54 -1.18 -9.90
C GLN A 166 8.06 -2.30 -8.99
N LEU A 167 9.21 -2.10 -8.34
CA LEU A 167 9.83 -3.06 -7.45
C LEU A 167 9.79 -2.53 -6.01
N VAL A 168 9.38 -3.37 -5.07
CA VAL A 168 9.58 -3.11 -3.63
C VAL A 168 11.06 -3.33 -3.31
N ASN A 169 11.88 -2.34 -3.66
CA ASN A 169 13.32 -2.33 -3.41
C ASN A 169 13.65 -1.50 -2.15
N LYS A 170 14.93 -1.38 -1.79
CA LYS A 170 15.39 -0.57 -0.64
C LYS A 170 14.87 0.87 -0.68
N ILE A 171 14.72 1.45 -1.88
CA ILE A 171 14.18 2.80 -2.07
C ILE A 171 12.66 2.81 -1.83
N GLY A 172 11.92 1.84 -2.36
CA GLY A 172 10.49 1.65 -2.11
C GLY A 172 10.17 1.47 -0.62
N LEU A 173 10.97 0.67 0.09
CA LEU A 173 10.85 0.52 1.55
C LEU A 173 11.11 1.83 2.30
N ARG A 174 12.09 2.63 1.85
CA ARG A 174 12.33 3.97 2.41
C ARG A 174 11.14 4.90 2.21
N VAL A 175 10.47 4.85 1.04
CA VAL A 175 9.22 5.60 0.79
C VAL A 175 8.09 5.16 1.73
N CYS A 176 8.07 3.88 2.13
CA CYS A 176 7.17 3.37 3.16
C CYS A 176 7.61 3.69 4.61
N ASN A 177 8.61 4.57 4.78
CA ASN A 177 9.24 4.93 6.05
C ASN A 177 9.88 3.75 6.79
N LEU A 178 10.49 2.82 6.05
CA LEU A 178 11.19 1.64 6.57
C LEU A 178 12.66 1.69 6.14
N VAL A 179 13.58 1.53 7.10
CA VAL A 179 15.03 1.40 6.86
C VAL A 179 15.56 0.19 7.62
N PHE A 180 16.58 -0.45 7.08
CA PHE A 180 17.31 -1.52 7.77
C PHE A 180 18.55 -0.92 8.44
N GLU A 181 18.56 -0.87 9.78
CA GLU A 181 19.65 -0.33 10.61
C GLU A 181 20.00 -1.37 11.68
N ASP A 182 21.30 -1.59 11.93
CA ASP A 182 21.80 -2.50 12.97
C ASP A 182 21.23 -3.94 12.97
N GLY A 183 20.88 -4.45 11.78
CA GLY A 183 20.33 -5.80 11.62
C GLY A 183 18.81 -5.90 11.83
N GLU A 184 18.14 -4.78 12.12
CA GLU A 184 16.69 -4.71 12.31
C GLU A 184 16.04 -3.73 11.35
N TRP A 185 14.78 -4.01 10.98
CA TRP A 185 13.96 -3.05 10.25
C TRP A 185 13.37 -2.04 11.23
N VAL A 186 13.69 -0.76 11.04
CA VAL A 186 13.23 0.35 11.87
C VAL A 186 12.32 1.30 11.10
N LYS A 187 11.34 1.88 11.78
CA LYS A 187 10.51 2.97 11.24
C LYS A 187 11.37 4.23 11.23
N ILE A 188 11.39 4.98 10.12
CA ILE A 188 11.99 6.32 10.10
C ILE A 188 11.19 7.18 11.10
N GLN A 189 11.71 7.36 12.31
CA GLN A 189 11.13 8.30 13.26
C GLN A 189 11.44 9.69 12.78
N GLY A 190 10.40 10.40 12.32
CA GLY A 190 10.34 11.86 12.22
C GLY A 190 11.66 12.58 11.99
N ARG A 191 12.42 12.24 10.94
CA ARG A 191 13.42 13.17 10.40
C ARG A 191 12.60 14.26 9.74
N GLY A 192 12.20 15.24 10.54
CA GLY A 192 11.43 16.39 10.09
C GLY A 192 12.05 16.91 8.80
N ARG A 193 11.18 17.22 7.83
CA ARG A 193 11.47 17.92 6.57
C ARG A 193 12.94 18.29 6.50
N GLU A 194 13.70 17.46 5.79
CA GLU A 194 15.06 17.80 5.42
C GLU A 194 15.06 19.27 5.01
N LYS A 195 15.81 20.08 5.75
CA LYS A 195 15.88 21.53 5.57
C LYS A 195 15.97 21.78 4.07
N LEU A 196 15.01 22.55 3.57
CA LEU A 196 15.04 23.17 2.26
C LEU A 196 16.48 23.63 2.04
N ARG A 197 17.24 22.90 1.21
CA ARG A 197 18.58 23.34 0.84
C ARG A 197 18.32 24.63 0.08
N GLU A 198 18.75 25.74 0.67
CA GLU A 198 18.68 27.06 0.05
C GLU A 198 19.12 26.93 -1.40
N GLN A 199 18.20 27.21 -2.32
CA GLN A 199 18.52 27.29 -3.74
C GLN A 199 19.43 28.51 -3.90
N ALA A 200 20.72 28.25 -4.15
CA ALA A 200 21.61 29.28 -4.67
C ALA A 200 21.24 29.53 -6.14
N PRO A 201 21.09 30.78 -6.58
CA PRO A 201 20.73 31.09 -7.96
C PRO A 201 21.97 30.95 -8.83
N VAL A 202 22.00 29.94 -9.70
CA VAL A 202 22.94 29.94 -10.83
C VAL A 202 22.15 29.85 -12.12
N ARG A 203 22.39 30.89 -12.90
CA ARG A 203 21.78 31.28 -14.16
C ARG A 203 22.43 30.52 -15.31
N ALA A 204 21.59 30.14 -16.27
CA ALA A 204 21.79 29.96 -17.71
C ALA A 204 22.88 29.00 -18.23
N GLY A 205 22.43 28.04 -19.02
CA GLY A 205 23.20 27.28 -20.01
C GLY A 205 22.29 26.20 -20.60
N ASP A 206 21.85 26.43 -21.84
CA ASP A 206 20.99 25.55 -22.68
C ASP A 206 21.54 24.12 -22.80
N ASP A 207 20.63 23.15 -22.96
CA ASP A 207 20.62 22.27 -24.14
C ASP A 207 19.33 21.43 -24.15
N ASP A 208 18.51 21.74 -25.17
CA ASP A 208 17.70 20.88 -26.03
C ASP A 208 16.69 19.88 -25.45
N ASP A 209 15.43 20.25 -25.63
CA ASP A 209 14.38 19.53 -26.38
C ASP A 209 14.30 18.01 -26.26
N GLU A 210 13.21 17.54 -25.65
CA GLU A 210 12.16 16.78 -26.35
C GLU A 210 10.91 16.71 -25.45
N GLU A 211 10.01 17.66 -25.69
CA GLU A 211 8.59 17.52 -25.38
C GLU A 211 8.01 16.51 -26.38
N GLU A 212 7.67 15.30 -25.94
CA GLU A 212 6.74 14.45 -26.68
C GLU A 212 5.33 14.71 -26.16
N GLU A 213 4.66 15.65 -26.84
CA GLU A 213 3.21 15.76 -26.90
C GLU A 213 2.62 14.43 -27.44
N ASP A 214 1.69 13.82 -26.71
CA ASP A 214 0.87 12.71 -27.23
C ASP A 214 -0.15 13.27 -28.24
N PRO A 215 -0.07 12.93 -29.55
CA PRO A 215 -1.01 13.41 -30.54
C PRO A 215 -2.22 12.47 -30.58
N GLN A 216 -3.19 12.70 -29.70
CA GLN A 216 -4.56 12.23 -29.92
C GLN A 216 -5.49 13.41 -30.20
N GLN A 217 -5.53 13.74 -31.49
CA GLN A 217 -6.53 14.59 -32.12
C GLN A 217 -7.94 14.03 -31.83
N PHE A 218 -8.71 14.71 -30.98
CA PHE A 218 -10.15 14.56 -30.96
C PHE A 218 -10.74 15.60 -31.91
N GLU A 219 -10.99 15.19 -33.15
CA GLU A 219 -11.70 16.00 -34.14
C GLU A 219 -13.16 16.19 -33.68
N MET A 220 -13.48 17.37 -33.16
CA MET A 220 -14.87 17.79 -32.89
C MET A 220 -15.60 17.95 -34.23
N ARG A 221 -16.43 16.98 -34.60
CA ARG A 221 -17.52 17.18 -35.56
C ARG A 221 -18.85 17.34 -34.83
N PRO A 222 -19.64 18.39 -35.11
CA PRO A 222 -21.00 18.49 -34.59
C PRO A 222 -21.91 17.60 -35.44
N SER A 223 -22.77 16.81 -34.80
CA SER A 223 -23.86 16.14 -35.51
C SER A 223 -25.15 16.20 -34.72
N VAL A 224 -26.18 16.60 -35.47
CA VAL A 224 -27.55 16.90 -35.11
C VAL A 224 -28.33 15.61 -34.82
N GLY A 225 -29.16 15.62 -33.77
CA GLY A 225 -30.41 14.88 -33.71
C GLY A 225 -30.41 13.48 -33.07
N PRO A 226 -31.56 13.00 -32.57
CA PRO A 226 -31.69 12.57 -31.18
C PRO A 226 -31.83 11.06 -31.02
N SER A 227 -31.21 10.47 -30.00
CA SER A 227 -31.63 9.18 -29.43
C SER A 227 -31.13 8.99 -28.00
N SER A 228 -32.09 9.06 -27.09
CA SER A 228 -32.19 8.48 -25.74
C SER A 228 -31.06 7.58 -25.26
N SER A 229 -30.36 8.01 -24.21
CA SER A 229 -29.89 7.11 -23.13
C SER A 229 -29.68 7.91 -21.83
N SER A 230 -30.15 7.33 -20.74
CA SER A 230 -30.23 7.87 -19.39
C SER A 230 -28.88 8.32 -18.83
N SER A 231 -28.68 9.63 -18.67
CA SER A 231 -27.61 10.15 -17.80
C SER A 231 -28.18 10.38 -16.40
N SER A 232 -27.71 9.57 -15.45
CA SER A 232 -28.00 9.73 -14.03
C SER A 232 -27.33 11.01 -13.52
N ARG A 233 -28.01 12.15 -13.65
CA ARG A 233 -27.73 13.32 -12.82
C ARG A 233 -27.88 12.89 -11.35
N PRO A 234 -26.93 13.21 -10.46
CA PRO A 234 -27.12 12.94 -9.04
C PRO A 234 -28.38 13.68 -8.59
N THR A 235 -29.33 12.94 -8.05
CA THR A 235 -30.56 13.51 -7.48
C THR A 235 -30.18 14.48 -6.35
N LEU A 236 -30.98 15.53 -6.14
CA LEU A 236 -30.77 16.52 -5.07
C LEU A 236 -30.59 15.84 -3.70
N GLU A 237 -31.28 14.72 -3.49
CA GLU A 237 -31.17 13.85 -2.32
C GLU A 237 -29.79 13.20 -2.16
N SER A 238 -29.16 12.78 -3.26
CA SER A 238 -27.79 12.22 -3.24
C SER A 238 -26.75 13.29 -2.92
N LEU A 239 -26.97 14.53 -3.34
CA LEU A 239 -26.10 15.66 -2.98
C LEU A 239 -26.27 16.04 -1.51
N GLN A 240 -27.51 16.06 -1.01
CA GLN A 240 -27.80 16.32 0.40
C GLN A 240 -27.15 15.27 1.31
N ALA A 241 -27.30 13.98 1.01
CA ALA A 241 -26.69 12.91 1.79
C ALA A 241 -25.15 12.99 1.84
N ARG A 242 -24.51 13.47 0.75
CA ARG A 242 -23.06 13.69 0.71
C ARG A 242 -22.63 14.92 1.54
N MET A 243 -23.46 15.95 1.60
CA MET A 243 -23.23 17.11 2.46
C MET A 243 -23.37 16.75 3.94
N ASP A 244 -24.40 15.98 4.30
CA ASP A 244 -24.64 15.53 5.67
C ASP A 244 -23.48 14.64 6.16
N LEU A 245 -22.98 13.75 5.29
CA LEU A 245 -21.80 12.93 5.57
C LEU A 245 -20.53 13.78 5.75
N ALA A 246 -20.29 14.74 4.85
CA ALA A 246 -19.14 15.64 4.95
C ALA A 246 -19.19 16.50 6.22
N GLN A 247 -20.39 16.89 6.66
CA GLN A 247 -20.57 17.66 7.90
C GLN A 247 -20.28 16.81 9.14
N ALA A 248 -20.73 15.54 9.17
CA ALA A 248 -20.40 14.61 10.23
C ALA A 248 -18.88 14.35 10.34
N ASP A 249 -18.20 14.20 9.20
CA ASP A 249 -16.74 14.04 9.16
C ASP A 249 -16.01 15.29 9.71
N ILE A 250 -16.50 16.49 9.39
CA ILE A 250 -15.93 17.75 9.92
C ILE A 250 -16.13 17.84 11.44
N GLU A 251 -17.29 17.45 11.96
CA GLU A 251 -17.55 17.44 13.40
C GLU A 251 -16.69 16.42 14.14
N PHE A 252 -16.51 15.23 13.55
CA PHE A 252 -15.60 14.21 14.07
C PHE A 252 -14.15 14.72 14.13
N ILE A 253 -13.64 15.29 13.03
CA ILE A 253 -12.27 15.85 12.97
C ILE A 253 -12.10 16.97 14.00
N LYS A 254 -13.10 17.82 14.19
CA LYS A 254 -13.06 18.86 15.23
C LYS A 254 -12.96 18.26 16.64
N GLY A 255 -13.68 17.16 16.91
CA GLY A 255 -13.58 16.42 18.18
C GLY A 255 -12.18 15.87 18.42
N GLU A 256 -11.60 15.19 17.43
CA GLU A 256 -10.24 14.63 17.52
C GLU A 256 -9.18 15.74 17.73
N VAL A 257 -9.32 16.87 17.04
CA VAL A 257 -8.43 18.02 17.21
C VAL A 257 -8.54 18.64 18.61
N HIS A 258 -9.74 18.66 19.20
CA HIS A 258 -9.94 19.12 20.57
C HIS A 258 -9.24 18.20 21.56
N GLN A 259 -9.45 16.88 21.44
CA GLN A 259 -8.82 15.88 22.30
C GLN A 259 -7.28 15.91 22.18
N PHE A 260 -6.76 16.10 20.97
CA PHE A 260 -5.33 16.27 20.74
C PHE A 260 -4.77 17.52 21.44
N ARG A 261 -5.50 18.64 21.37
CA ARG A 261 -5.11 19.90 22.04
C ARG A 261 -5.12 19.75 23.56
N GLU A 262 -6.10 19.06 24.13
CA GLU A 262 -6.16 18.76 25.56
C GLU A 262 -5.02 17.83 25.99
N GLY A 263 -4.72 16.79 25.20
CA GLY A 263 -3.58 15.90 25.43
C GLY A 263 -2.25 16.65 25.43
N GLN A 264 -2.05 17.57 24.48
CA GLN A 264 -0.87 18.44 24.44
C GLN A 264 -0.76 19.33 25.67
N ALA A 265 -1.86 19.95 26.12
CA ALA A 265 -1.88 20.79 27.31
C ALA A 265 -1.49 19.99 28.58
N SER A 266 -2.00 18.76 28.72
CA SER A 266 -1.64 17.87 29.83
C SER A 266 -0.16 17.49 29.84
N ILE A 267 0.43 17.23 28.67
CA ILE A 267 1.87 16.91 28.54
C ILE A 267 2.73 18.13 28.91
N ILE A 268 2.38 19.32 28.41
CA ILE A 268 3.10 20.56 28.73
C ILE A 268 3.05 20.84 30.24
N GLN A 269 1.88 20.66 30.87
CA GLN A 269 1.74 20.82 32.31
C GLN A 269 2.60 19.82 33.08
N THR A 270 2.58 18.55 32.69
CA THR A 270 3.38 17.49 33.33
C THR A 270 4.88 17.79 33.21
N GLN A 271 5.33 18.31 32.07
CA GLN A 271 6.72 18.74 31.88
C GLN A 271 7.09 19.94 32.76
N ALA A 272 6.19 20.92 32.90
CA ALA A 272 6.40 22.06 33.78
C ALA A 272 6.53 21.62 35.25
N ASP A 273 5.66 20.72 35.71
CA ASP A 273 5.70 20.18 37.07
C ASP A 273 7.00 19.40 37.35
N LEU A 274 7.48 18.64 36.36
CA LEU A 274 8.75 17.92 36.47
C LEU A 274 9.95 18.88 36.57
N LEU A 275 10.00 19.91 35.73
CA LEU A 275 11.06 20.92 35.77
C LEU A 275 11.06 21.68 37.09
N GLN A 276 9.88 22.01 37.62
CA GLN A 276 9.74 22.63 38.94
C GLN A 276 10.23 21.69 40.06
N GLY A 277 9.89 20.41 39.98
CA GLY A 277 10.38 19.40 40.91
C GLY A 277 11.91 19.28 40.90
N GLN A 278 12.53 19.30 39.71
CA GLN A 278 13.98 19.29 39.56
C GLN A 278 14.63 20.54 40.15
N ALA A 279 14.05 21.72 39.93
CA ALA A 279 14.54 22.98 40.50
C ALA A 279 14.48 22.96 42.04
N ASN A 280 13.39 22.45 42.62
CA ASN A 280 13.24 22.32 44.07
C ASN A 280 14.30 21.39 44.66
N ILE A 281 14.58 20.26 44.01
CA ILE A 281 15.62 19.31 44.45
C ILE A 281 17.00 19.97 44.39
N LEU A 282 17.33 20.66 43.31
CA LEU A 282 18.60 21.38 43.17
C LEU A 282 18.77 22.45 44.27
N GLN A 283 17.70 23.18 44.59
CA GLN A 283 17.71 24.17 45.67
C GLN A 283 17.93 23.52 47.04
N MET A 284 17.29 22.38 47.31
CA MET A 284 17.52 21.62 48.54
C MET A 284 18.97 21.16 48.66
N PHE A 285 19.59 20.70 47.58
CA PHE A 285 21.00 20.32 47.57
C PHE A 285 21.93 21.52 47.81
N GLN A 286 21.67 22.67 47.18
CA GLN A 286 22.46 23.89 47.41
C GLN A 286 22.36 24.41 48.86
N ASN A 287 21.17 24.31 49.47
CA ASN A 287 20.97 24.69 50.86
C ASN A 287 21.64 23.72 51.85
N ALA A 288 21.67 22.42 51.53
CA ALA A 288 22.31 21.41 52.36
C ALA A 288 23.86 21.46 52.29
N PHE A 289 24.41 21.95 51.18
CA PHE A 289 25.86 22.04 50.94
C PHE A 289 26.23 23.43 50.39
N PRO A 290 26.31 24.45 51.26
CA PRO A 290 26.66 25.80 50.83
C PRO A 290 28.09 25.83 50.27
N GLN A 291 28.24 26.33 49.05
CA GLN A 291 29.55 26.53 48.42
C GLN A 291 30.24 27.72 49.10
N HIS A 292 31.43 27.49 49.67
CA HIS A 292 32.27 28.57 50.17
C HIS A 292 32.91 29.32 48.99
N PRO A 293 33.02 30.67 49.05
CA PRO A 293 33.63 31.43 47.98
C PRO A 293 35.08 30.98 47.78
N PRO A 294 35.57 30.98 46.52
CA PRO A 294 36.93 30.58 46.24
C PRO A 294 37.92 31.52 46.96
N PRO A 295 39.04 30.98 47.49
CA PRO A 295 40.01 31.77 48.21
C PRO A 295 40.64 32.82 47.29
N SER A 296 40.76 34.05 47.81
CA SER A 296 41.32 35.22 47.12
C SER A 296 42.82 35.14 46.93
#